data_AF-A0A431V3W9-F1
#
_entry.id   AF-A0A431V3W9-F1
#
_cell.length_a   1.000
_cell.length_b   1.000
_cell.length_c   1.000
_cell.angle_alpha   90.00
_cell.angle_beta   90.00
_cell.angle_gamma   90.00
#
_symmetry.space_group_name_H-M   'P 1'
#
loop_
_entity.id
_entity.type
_entity.pdbx_description
1 polymer ?
#
loop_
_entity_poly.entity_id
_entity_poly.type
_entity_poly.pdbx_seq_one_letter_code
_entity_poly.pdbx_strand_id
1 'polypeptide(L)'
;MKFEAGGSVDSDHCTALTHEMFRCHDEFQRFTYYATIMIMKGRTREVSYRAYNAYSSFVHHLYEFILGCNARDSGNTKITNKRGEDRTLIIDGYIMHHAQRVMDQYRDAIKDGRAPDWVNDISFYDVKVPEEFAKDFREYRNKVCGHVAYERSSKLSLTQFYDRYHKYLYYLYRDSLGWWGAKDEEFPDLKEITDFCVWIEEEHA
;
A
#
# COMPACT_ATOMS: atom_id res chain seq x y z
N MET A 1 15.61 -15.15 -2.72
CA MET A 1 17.02 -15.39 -2.32
C MET A 1 17.04 -15.20 -0.83
N LYS A 2 17.54 -16.17 -0.07
CA LYS A 2 17.68 -16.00 1.38
C LYS A 2 18.78 -14.96 1.65
N PHE A 3 18.60 -14.15 2.67
CA PHE A 3 19.57 -13.15 3.08
C PHE A 3 19.57 -12.97 4.60
N GLU A 4 20.63 -12.40 5.12
CA GLU A 4 20.77 -12.05 6.54
C GLU A 4 20.40 -10.58 6.76
N ALA A 5 19.69 -10.31 7.86
CA ALA A 5 19.31 -8.95 8.23
C ALA A 5 20.56 -8.09 8.47
N GLY A 6 20.54 -6.85 7.98
CA GLY A 6 21.69 -5.94 8.04
C GLY A 6 22.79 -6.19 6.98
N GLY A 7 22.66 -7.22 6.15
CA GLY A 7 23.55 -7.43 5.00
C GLY A 7 23.26 -6.48 3.83
N SER A 8 24.11 -6.49 2.81
CA SER A 8 23.92 -5.66 1.60
C SER A 8 22.58 -5.91 0.90
N VAL A 9 22.16 -7.17 0.81
CA VAL A 9 20.87 -7.55 0.21
C VAL A 9 19.68 -7.02 1.02
N ASP A 10 19.75 -7.05 2.37
CA ASP A 10 18.70 -6.48 3.21
C ASP A 10 18.65 -4.96 3.04
N SER A 11 19.82 -4.31 2.96
CA SER A 11 19.93 -2.87 2.69
C SER A 11 19.28 -2.49 1.36
N ASP A 12 19.62 -3.19 0.27
CA ASP A 12 18.99 -2.98 -1.06
C ASP A 12 17.47 -3.19 -1.00
N HIS A 13 17.02 -4.21 -0.26
CA HIS A 13 15.59 -4.49 -0.09
C HIS A 13 14.89 -3.38 0.72
N CYS A 14 15.54 -2.84 1.77
CA CYS A 14 15.03 -1.71 2.53
C CYS A 14 14.95 -0.43 1.67
N THR A 15 15.93 -0.19 0.80
CA THR A 15 15.86 0.90 -0.20
C THR A 15 14.65 0.73 -1.11
N ALA A 16 14.43 -0.47 -1.66
CA ALA A 16 13.27 -0.75 -2.51
C ALA A 16 11.94 -0.62 -1.77
N LEU A 17 11.86 -1.05 -0.51
CA LEU A 17 10.68 -0.89 0.35
C LEU A 17 10.37 0.57 0.64
N THR A 18 11.40 1.36 0.95
CA THR A 18 11.27 2.80 1.20
C THR A 18 10.77 3.52 -0.05
N HIS A 19 11.35 3.21 -1.22
CA HIS A 19 10.87 3.72 -2.50
C HIS A 19 9.40 3.36 -2.76
N GLU A 20 9.02 2.09 -2.57
CA GLU A 20 7.63 1.65 -2.81
C GLU A 20 6.64 2.32 -1.84
N MET A 21 7.06 2.57 -0.59
CA MET A 21 6.26 3.35 0.37
C MET A 21 6.08 4.80 -0.10
N PHE A 22 7.12 5.46 -0.63
CA PHE A 22 6.98 6.80 -1.18
C PHE A 22 6.06 6.84 -2.41
N ARG A 23 6.17 5.88 -3.33
CA ARG A 23 5.23 5.77 -4.46
C ARG A 23 3.79 5.59 -3.99
N CYS A 24 3.58 4.74 -2.99
CA CYS A 24 2.26 4.56 -2.37
C CYS A 24 1.75 5.87 -1.74
N HIS A 25 2.60 6.59 -1.00
CA HIS A 25 2.29 7.88 -0.40
C HIS A 25 1.89 8.92 -1.45
N ASP A 26 2.69 9.08 -2.51
CA ASP A 26 2.43 10.03 -3.58
C ASP A 26 1.10 9.77 -4.29
N GLU A 27 0.80 8.51 -4.60
CA GLU A 27 -0.47 8.14 -5.24
C GLU A 27 -1.66 8.35 -4.30
N PHE A 28 -1.49 8.11 -3.00
CA PHE A 28 -2.51 8.45 -2.01
C PHE A 28 -2.75 9.97 -1.95
N GLN A 29 -1.68 10.78 -1.90
CA GLN A 29 -1.80 12.24 -1.93
C GLN A 29 -2.51 12.71 -3.21
N ARG A 30 -2.12 12.21 -4.39
CA ARG A 30 -2.81 12.51 -5.65
C ARG A 30 -4.27 12.11 -5.62
N PHE A 31 -4.60 10.95 -5.05
CA PHE A 31 -5.98 10.54 -4.87
C PHE A 31 -6.75 11.52 -3.99
N THR A 32 -6.21 11.90 -2.82
CA THR A 32 -6.87 12.85 -1.92
C THR A 32 -7.10 14.22 -2.57
N TYR A 33 -6.16 14.68 -3.40
CA TYR A 33 -6.32 15.92 -4.16
C TYR A 33 -7.52 15.86 -5.11
N TYR A 34 -7.61 14.82 -5.95
CA TYR A 34 -8.74 14.69 -6.88
C TYR A 34 -10.06 14.36 -6.19
N ALA A 35 -10.04 13.55 -5.12
CA ALA A 35 -11.21 13.29 -4.29
C ALA A 35 -11.75 14.57 -3.65
N THR A 36 -10.86 15.44 -3.16
CA THR A 36 -11.24 16.75 -2.62
C THR A 36 -11.90 17.61 -3.70
N ILE A 37 -11.37 17.64 -4.92
CA ILE A 37 -12.01 18.34 -6.05
C ILE A 37 -13.41 17.79 -6.31
N MET A 38 -13.59 16.46 -6.33
CA MET A 38 -14.91 15.85 -6.53
C MET A 38 -15.93 16.29 -5.49
N ILE A 39 -15.53 16.31 -4.22
CA ILE A 39 -16.41 16.66 -3.10
C ILE A 39 -16.76 18.14 -3.15
N MET A 40 -15.76 19.01 -3.36
CA MET A 40 -15.93 20.46 -3.22
C MET A 40 -16.49 21.13 -4.47
N LYS A 41 -16.14 20.64 -5.66
CA LYS A 41 -16.47 21.27 -6.96
C LYS A 41 -17.35 20.39 -7.84
N GLY A 42 -17.70 19.19 -7.39
CA GLY A 42 -18.46 18.21 -8.14
C GLY A 42 -17.61 17.34 -9.06
N ARG A 43 -18.27 16.36 -9.68
CA ARG A 43 -17.63 15.31 -10.47
C ARG A 43 -17.67 15.61 -11.97
N THR A 44 -16.50 15.71 -12.60
CA THR A 44 -16.35 15.60 -14.07
C THR A 44 -15.77 14.24 -14.46
N ARG A 45 -15.87 13.87 -15.74
CA ARG A 45 -15.26 12.62 -16.25
C ARG A 45 -13.75 12.60 -16.08
N GLU A 46 -13.09 13.73 -16.31
CA GLU A 46 -11.64 13.84 -16.17
C GLU A 46 -11.20 13.70 -14.72
N VAL A 47 -11.84 14.40 -13.77
CA VAL A 47 -11.53 14.26 -12.35
C VAL A 47 -11.80 12.82 -11.88
N SER A 48 -12.86 12.18 -12.39
CA SER A 48 -13.16 10.76 -12.15
C SER A 48 -12.05 9.84 -12.60
N TYR A 49 -11.57 10.02 -13.83
CA TYR A 49 -10.47 9.26 -14.39
C TYR A 49 -9.17 9.43 -13.57
N ARG A 50 -8.83 10.67 -13.20
CA ARG A 50 -7.60 10.95 -12.44
C ARG A 50 -7.65 10.37 -11.03
N ALA A 51 -8.76 10.52 -10.31
CA ALA A 51 -8.94 9.91 -8.99
C ALA A 51 -8.94 8.39 -9.05
N TYR A 52 -9.61 7.81 -10.06
CA TYR A 52 -9.61 6.36 -10.28
C TYR A 52 -8.20 5.81 -10.45
N ASN A 53 -7.38 6.45 -11.30
CA ASN A 53 -6.02 6.00 -11.54
C ASN A 53 -5.15 6.15 -10.29
N ALA A 54 -5.19 7.30 -9.62
CA ALA A 54 -4.44 7.52 -8.39
C ALA A 54 -4.81 6.50 -7.31
N TYR A 55 -6.11 6.23 -7.11
CA TYR A 55 -6.54 5.22 -6.13
C TYR A 55 -6.13 3.80 -6.53
N SER A 56 -6.21 3.46 -7.82
CA SER A 56 -5.73 2.17 -8.34
C SER A 56 -4.23 1.99 -8.10
N SER A 57 -3.42 3.02 -8.38
CA SER A 57 -1.98 2.98 -8.14
C SER A 57 -1.65 2.91 -6.66
N PHE A 58 -2.38 3.63 -5.80
CA PHE A 58 -2.27 3.52 -4.34
C PHE A 58 -2.50 2.08 -3.87
N VAL A 59 -3.59 1.45 -4.32
CA VAL A 59 -3.91 0.03 -4.02
C VAL A 59 -2.77 -0.88 -4.49
N HIS A 60 -2.25 -0.65 -5.70
CA HIS A 60 -1.14 -1.46 -6.22
C HIS A 60 0.12 -1.34 -5.36
N HIS A 61 0.60 -0.13 -5.10
CA HIS A 61 1.84 0.10 -4.35
C HIS A 61 1.72 -0.34 -2.89
N LEU A 62 0.58 -0.13 -2.25
CA LEU A 62 0.36 -0.62 -0.89
C LEU A 62 0.45 -2.14 -0.82
N TYR A 63 -0.13 -2.84 -1.80
CA TYR A 63 -0.07 -4.29 -1.87
C TYR A 63 1.38 -4.79 -2.08
N GLU A 64 2.11 -4.22 -3.06
CA GLU A 64 3.52 -4.59 -3.30
C GLU A 64 4.40 -4.33 -2.09
N PHE A 65 4.21 -3.19 -1.42
CA PHE A 65 4.93 -2.84 -0.21
C PHE A 65 4.71 -3.87 0.91
N ILE A 66 3.45 -4.26 1.18
CA ILE A 66 3.14 -5.28 2.20
C ILE A 66 3.77 -6.64 1.84
N LEU A 67 3.78 -7.00 0.56
CA LEU A 67 4.45 -8.22 0.09
C LEU A 67 5.97 -8.16 0.29
N GLY A 68 6.59 -7.02 0.03
CA GLY A 68 8.01 -6.81 0.27
C GLY A 68 8.33 -6.90 1.76
N CYS A 69 7.50 -6.33 2.64
CA CYS A 69 7.65 -6.47 4.09
C CYS A 69 7.62 -7.93 4.52
N ASN A 70 6.66 -8.72 4.04
CA ASN A 70 6.60 -10.15 4.32
C ASN A 70 7.85 -10.91 3.82
N ALA A 71 8.34 -10.57 2.63
CA ALA A 71 9.58 -11.14 2.09
C ALA A 71 10.79 -10.79 2.98
N ARG A 72 10.84 -9.57 3.51
CA ARG A 72 11.88 -9.14 4.44
C ARG A 72 11.79 -9.85 5.78
N ASP A 73 10.61 -9.93 6.39
CA ASP A 73 10.37 -10.64 7.65
C ASP A 73 10.74 -12.13 7.55
N SER A 74 10.57 -12.70 6.36
CA SER A 74 10.93 -14.09 6.05
C SER A 74 12.43 -14.30 5.74
N GLY A 75 13.26 -13.23 5.76
CA GLY A 75 14.67 -13.27 5.37
C GLY A 75 14.89 -13.79 3.95
N ASN A 76 13.92 -13.58 3.05
CA ASN A 76 13.94 -14.14 1.71
C ASN A 76 13.27 -13.22 0.69
N THR A 77 14.02 -12.76 -0.32
CA THR A 77 13.47 -11.92 -1.39
C THR A 77 12.33 -12.60 -2.18
N LYS A 78 12.15 -13.92 -2.04
CA LYS A 78 10.93 -14.62 -2.46
C LYS A 78 10.02 -14.79 -1.25
N ILE A 79 8.84 -14.16 -1.30
CA ILE A 79 7.78 -14.22 -0.28
C ILE A 79 7.54 -15.65 0.23
N THR A 80 7.55 -16.65 -0.66
CA THR A 80 7.48 -18.06 -0.30
C THR A 80 8.04 -18.93 -1.43
N ASN A 81 8.52 -20.13 -1.09
CA ASN A 81 8.90 -21.15 -2.06
C ASN A 81 7.69 -21.95 -2.59
N LYS A 82 6.52 -21.77 -1.98
CA LYS A 82 5.25 -22.39 -2.41
C LYS A 82 4.76 -21.75 -3.72
N ARG A 83 3.94 -22.48 -4.47
CA ARG A 83 3.36 -22.06 -5.76
C ARG A 83 1.85 -22.27 -5.74
N GLY A 84 1.14 -21.62 -6.65
CA GLY A 84 -0.30 -21.79 -6.81
C GLY A 84 -1.07 -21.31 -5.58
N GLU A 85 -2.11 -22.06 -5.19
CA GLU A 85 -3.04 -21.71 -4.11
C GLU A 85 -2.36 -21.61 -2.74
N ASP A 86 -1.37 -22.46 -2.45
CA ASP A 86 -0.62 -22.39 -1.18
C ASP A 86 0.06 -21.02 -0.99
N ARG A 87 0.63 -20.46 -2.07
CA ARG A 87 1.27 -19.14 -2.02
C ARG A 87 0.25 -18.04 -1.76
N THR A 88 -0.89 -18.14 -2.44
CA THR A 88 -2.03 -17.23 -2.31
C THR A 88 -2.54 -17.20 -0.87
N LEU A 89 -2.72 -18.37 -0.24
CA LEU A 89 -3.19 -18.49 1.14
C LEU A 89 -2.20 -17.89 2.16
N ILE A 90 -0.90 -18.10 1.97
CA ILE A 90 0.13 -17.52 2.86
C ILE A 90 0.10 -15.99 2.77
N ILE A 91 0.04 -15.46 1.55
CA ILE A 91 0.00 -14.01 1.31
C ILE A 91 -1.27 -13.40 1.89
N ASP A 92 -2.43 -14.01 1.62
CA ASP A 92 -3.71 -13.51 2.12
C ASP A 92 -3.78 -13.57 3.63
N GLY A 93 -3.26 -14.65 4.24
CA GLY A 93 -3.15 -14.80 5.68
C GLY A 93 -2.31 -13.70 6.32
N TYR A 94 -1.17 -13.35 5.72
CA TYR A 94 -0.32 -12.25 6.20
C TYR A 94 -1.08 -10.91 6.14
N ILE A 95 -1.67 -10.58 4.99
CA ILE A 95 -2.43 -9.32 4.81
C ILE A 95 -3.61 -9.24 5.80
N MET A 96 -4.38 -10.32 5.94
CA MET A 96 -5.50 -10.39 6.88
C MET A 96 -5.05 -10.20 8.32
N HIS A 97 -3.97 -10.87 8.72
CA HIS A 97 -3.43 -10.75 10.07
C HIS A 97 -2.97 -9.32 10.36
N HIS A 98 -2.24 -8.70 9.44
CA HIS A 98 -1.79 -7.31 9.59
C HIS A 98 -2.95 -6.33 9.65
N ALA A 99 -3.95 -6.49 8.78
CA ALA A 99 -5.14 -5.63 8.80
C ALA A 99 -5.90 -5.73 10.13
N GLN A 100 -6.11 -6.95 10.63
CA GLN A 100 -6.80 -7.16 11.90
C GLN A 100 -5.99 -6.62 13.08
N ARG A 101 -4.67 -6.86 13.08
CA ARG A 101 -3.75 -6.34 14.11
C ARG A 101 -3.85 -4.82 14.23
N VAL A 102 -3.86 -4.10 13.10
CA VAL A 102 -3.97 -2.63 13.14
C VAL A 102 -5.31 -2.20 13.75
N MET A 103 -6.42 -2.82 13.36
CA MET A 103 -7.73 -2.50 13.94
C MET A 103 -7.77 -2.77 15.45
N ASP A 104 -7.24 -3.92 15.89
CA ASP A 104 -7.16 -4.29 17.29
C ASP A 104 -6.29 -3.31 18.09
N GLN A 105 -5.15 -2.88 17.54
CA GLN A 105 -4.26 -1.90 18.20
C GLN A 105 -4.95 -0.56 18.47
N TYR A 106 -5.72 -0.03 17.51
CA TYR A 106 -6.48 1.20 17.73
C TYR A 106 -7.59 0.99 18.77
N ARG A 107 -8.34 -0.11 18.69
CA ARG A 107 -9.36 -0.45 19.69
C ARG A 107 -8.76 -0.51 21.10
N ASP A 108 -7.64 -1.20 21.26
CA ASP A 108 -7.01 -1.42 22.56
C ASP A 108 -6.38 -0.12 23.09
N ALA A 109 -5.80 0.72 22.21
CA ALA A 109 -5.33 2.05 22.60
C ALA A 109 -6.46 2.95 23.14
N ILE A 110 -7.67 2.86 22.57
CA ILE A 110 -8.84 3.62 23.06
C ILE A 110 -9.27 3.08 24.43
N LYS A 111 -9.39 1.75 24.58
CA LYS A 111 -9.76 1.11 25.86
C LYS A 111 -8.80 1.48 26.99
N ASP A 112 -7.52 1.61 26.67
CA ASP A 112 -6.47 1.94 27.63
C ASP A 112 -6.31 3.46 27.87
N GLY A 113 -7.11 4.31 27.21
CA GLY A 113 -6.99 5.77 27.33
C GLY A 113 -5.69 6.35 26.76
N ARG A 114 -5.04 5.62 25.84
CA ARG A 114 -3.77 6.01 25.17
C ARG A 114 -3.98 6.49 23.74
N ALA A 115 -5.20 6.43 23.23
CA ALA A 115 -5.53 6.86 21.88
C ALA A 115 -5.45 8.40 21.76
N PRO A 116 -4.81 8.92 20.70
CA PRO A 116 -4.84 10.35 20.41
C PRO A 116 -6.26 10.88 20.13
N ASP A 117 -6.48 12.18 20.39
CA ASP A 117 -7.81 12.82 20.29
C ASP A 117 -8.41 12.83 18.88
N TRP A 118 -7.60 12.66 17.84
CA TRP A 118 -8.07 12.59 16.45
C TRP A 118 -8.59 11.21 16.04
N VAL A 119 -8.40 10.19 16.88
CA VAL A 119 -8.86 8.82 16.60
C VAL A 119 -10.39 8.76 16.66
N ASN A 120 -11.01 8.09 15.69
CA ASN A 120 -12.45 7.84 15.68
C ASN A 120 -12.95 7.11 16.95
N ASP A 121 -14.27 7.10 17.14
CA ASP A 121 -14.90 6.29 18.18
C ASP A 121 -14.51 4.80 18.10
N ILE A 122 -14.52 4.11 19.25
CA ILE A 122 -14.13 2.69 19.36
C ILE A 122 -14.91 1.77 18.42
N SER A 123 -16.19 2.08 18.14
CA SER A 123 -17.03 1.31 17.21
C SER A 123 -16.48 1.26 15.78
N PHE A 124 -15.62 2.21 15.42
CA PHE A 124 -14.94 2.21 14.13
C PHE A 124 -13.90 1.06 14.02
N TYR A 125 -13.29 0.69 15.15
CA TYR A 125 -12.18 -0.26 15.22
C TYR A 125 -12.58 -1.62 15.81
N ASP A 126 -13.64 -1.68 16.60
CA ASP A 126 -14.16 -2.92 17.18
C ASP A 126 -14.95 -3.73 16.14
N VAL A 127 -14.24 -4.13 15.08
CA VAL A 127 -14.78 -4.83 13.92
C VAL A 127 -13.84 -5.93 13.48
N LYS A 128 -14.40 -7.00 12.92
CA LYS A 128 -13.63 -8.02 12.22
C LYS A 128 -13.35 -7.55 10.78
N VAL A 129 -12.11 -7.67 10.34
CA VAL A 129 -11.77 -7.46 8.92
C VAL A 129 -12.53 -8.50 8.08
N PRO A 130 -13.22 -8.11 6.99
CA PRO A 130 -13.98 -9.04 6.16
C PRO A 130 -13.07 -10.13 5.56
N GLU A 131 -13.54 -11.37 5.56
CA GLU A 131 -12.73 -12.55 5.17
C GLU A 131 -12.25 -12.50 3.72
N GLU A 132 -13.00 -11.85 2.84
CA GLU A 132 -12.64 -11.67 1.42
C GLU A 132 -11.65 -10.53 1.18
N PHE A 133 -11.30 -9.74 2.19
CA PHE A 133 -10.52 -8.50 2.03
C PHE A 133 -9.19 -8.73 1.28
N ALA A 134 -8.35 -9.66 1.74
CA ALA A 134 -7.03 -9.88 1.13
C ALA A 134 -7.13 -10.41 -0.32
N LYS A 135 -8.10 -11.30 -0.57
CA LYS A 135 -8.36 -11.83 -1.91
C LYS A 135 -8.83 -10.73 -2.86
N ASP A 136 -9.80 -9.92 -2.45
CA ASP A 136 -10.30 -8.79 -3.23
C ASP A 136 -9.18 -7.76 -3.45
N PHE A 137 -8.36 -7.49 -2.44
CA PHE A 137 -7.22 -6.58 -2.54
C PHE A 137 -6.22 -7.05 -3.62
N ARG A 138 -5.85 -8.33 -3.61
CA ARG A 138 -5.02 -8.92 -4.67
C ARG A 138 -5.68 -8.83 -6.05
N GLU A 139 -6.97 -9.14 -6.14
CA GLU A 139 -7.71 -9.11 -7.41
C GLU A 139 -7.69 -7.71 -8.02
N TYR A 140 -7.97 -6.68 -7.23
CA TYR A 140 -7.96 -5.29 -7.68
C TYR A 140 -6.55 -4.83 -8.08
N ARG A 141 -5.52 -5.19 -7.29
CA ARG A 141 -4.12 -4.94 -7.65
C ARG A 141 -3.76 -5.53 -9.02
N ASN A 142 -4.20 -6.76 -9.31
CA ASN A 142 -3.91 -7.44 -10.57
C ASN A 142 -4.70 -6.88 -11.76
N LYS A 143 -6.01 -6.68 -11.61
CA LYS A 143 -6.92 -6.42 -12.73
C LYS A 143 -7.17 -4.95 -12.99
N VAL A 144 -7.06 -4.07 -11.98
CA VAL A 144 -7.32 -2.64 -12.15
C VAL A 144 -6.05 -1.89 -12.53
N CYS A 145 -4.92 -2.25 -11.91
CA CYS A 145 -3.63 -1.60 -12.18
C CYS A 145 -2.72 -2.45 -13.09
N GLY A 146 -2.54 -3.74 -12.77
CA GLY A 146 -1.48 -4.56 -13.37
C GLY A 146 -1.74 -5.06 -14.80
N HIS A 147 -3.00 -5.26 -15.20
CA HIS A 147 -3.35 -5.84 -16.50
C HIS A 147 -4.39 -4.97 -17.24
N VAL A 148 -4.25 -4.90 -18.56
CA VAL A 148 -5.30 -4.36 -19.45
C VAL A 148 -6.40 -5.41 -19.58
N ALA A 149 -7.20 -5.54 -18.52
CA ALA A 149 -8.29 -6.49 -18.41
C ALA A 149 -9.63 -5.79 -18.72
N TYR A 150 -10.47 -6.33 -19.58
CA TYR A 150 -11.78 -5.74 -19.92
C TYR A 150 -12.71 -5.67 -18.68
N GLU A 151 -12.46 -6.52 -17.69
CA GLU A 151 -13.14 -6.52 -16.41
C GLU A 151 -13.00 -5.17 -15.69
N ARG A 152 -11.89 -4.44 -15.90
CA ARG A 152 -11.66 -3.11 -15.33
C ARG A 152 -12.76 -2.11 -15.68
N SER A 153 -13.31 -2.19 -16.89
CA SER A 153 -14.33 -1.26 -17.39
C SER A 153 -15.76 -1.80 -17.30
N SER A 154 -15.95 -3.10 -17.11
CA SER A 154 -17.25 -3.76 -17.29
C SER A 154 -17.72 -4.65 -16.13
N LYS A 155 -16.82 -5.12 -15.26
CA LYS A 155 -17.15 -6.07 -14.18
C LYS A 155 -16.71 -5.61 -12.80
N LEU A 156 -15.56 -4.94 -12.70
CA LEU A 156 -15.01 -4.45 -11.44
C LEU A 156 -15.50 -3.04 -11.17
N SER A 157 -15.84 -2.77 -9.91
CA SER A 157 -16.26 -1.46 -9.44
C SER A 157 -15.31 -0.98 -8.36
N LEU A 158 -14.34 -0.14 -8.75
CA LEU A 158 -13.41 0.46 -7.79
C LEU A 158 -14.14 1.30 -6.73
N THR A 159 -15.31 1.85 -7.06
CA THR A 159 -16.19 2.52 -6.10
C THR A 159 -16.71 1.58 -5.03
N GLN A 160 -17.19 0.37 -5.40
CA GLN A 160 -17.64 -0.62 -4.41
C GLN A 160 -16.48 -1.15 -3.56
N PHE A 161 -15.32 -1.37 -4.19
CA PHE A 161 -14.11 -1.76 -3.47
C PHE A 161 -13.66 -0.68 -2.48
N TYR A 162 -13.67 0.59 -2.90
CA TYR A 162 -13.40 1.74 -2.05
C TYR A 162 -14.36 1.77 -0.85
N ASP A 163 -15.67 1.74 -1.11
CA ASP A 163 -16.70 1.80 -0.07
C ASP A 163 -16.52 0.68 0.98
N ARG A 164 -16.25 -0.53 0.51
CA ARG A 164 -16.12 -1.70 1.39
C ARG A 164 -14.81 -1.75 2.17
N TYR A 165 -13.70 -1.32 1.57
CA TYR A 165 -12.36 -1.65 2.06
C TYR A 165 -11.42 -0.48 2.30
N HIS A 166 -11.77 0.74 1.89
CA HIS A 166 -10.89 1.90 2.01
C HIS A 166 -10.37 2.09 3.44
N LYS A 167 -11.22 1.90 4.46
CA LYS A 167 -10.78 2.03 5.86
C LYS A 167 -9.62 1.10 6.19
N TYR A 168 -9.68 -0.18 5.84
CA TYR A 168 -8.63 -1.13 6.16
C TYR A 168 -7.34 -0.81 5.40
N LEU A 169 -7.45 -0.42 4.13
CA LEU A 169 -6.32 0.02 3.31
C LEU A 169 -5.66 1.28 3.88
N TYR A 170 -6.46 2.26 4.27
CA TYR A 170 -5.98 3.52 4.84
C TYR A 170 -5.21 3.28 6.14
N TYR A 171 -5.70 2.44 7.04
CA TYR A 171 -5.02 2.16 8.31
C TYR A 171 -3.78 1.28 8.13
N LEU A 172 -3.78 0.32 7.18
CA LEU A 172 -2.56 -0.39 6.78
C LEU A 172 -1.50 0.56 6.24
N TYR A 173 -1.90 1.47 5.34
CA TYR A 173 -1.04 2.50 4.79
C TYR A 173 -0.50 3.43 5.89
N ARG A 174 -1.34 3.89 6.81
CA ARG A 174 -0.95 4.80 7.90
C ARG A 174 0.01 4.13 8.88
N ASP A 175 -0.24 2.88 9.26
CA ASP A 175 0.70 2.09 10.08
C ASP A 175 2.05 1.99 9.38
N SER A 176 2.04 1.62 8.09
CA SER A 176 3.26 1.49 7.27
C SER A 176 4.05 2.79 7.16
N LEU A 177 3.36 3.91 6.93
CA LEU A 177 3.98 5.23 6.79
C LEU A 177 4.69 5.67 8.08
N GLY A 178 4.18 5.30 9.26
CA GLY A 178 4.84 5.59 10.53
C GLY A 178 6.23 4.92 10.68
N TRP A 179 6.44 3.80 9.99
CA TRP A 179 7.70 3.05 10.04
C TRP A 179 8.65 3.36 8.88
N TRP A 180 8.08 3.58 7.69
CA TRP A 180 8.79 3.64 6.40
C TRP A 180 8.66 4.97 5.66
N GLY A 181 7.88 5.93 6.19
CA GLY A 181 7.81 7.28 5.66
C GLY A 181 9.07 8.10 5.96
N ALA A 182 9.10 9.33 5.46
CA ALA A 182 10.17 10.28 5.75
C ALA A 182 10.28 10.51 7.27
N LYS A 183 11.51 10.39 7.81
CA LYS A 183 11.80 10.60 9.23
C LYS A 183 12.51 11.92 9.49
N ASP A 184 13.26 12.40 8.49
CA ASP A 184 14.08 13.60 8.54
C ASP A 184 13.64 14.59 7.46
N GLU A 185 14.18 15.81 7.51
CA GLU A 185 13.91 16.86 6.51
C GLU A 185 14.52 16.53 5.14
N GLU A 186 15.60 15.74 5.12
CA GLU A 186 16.29 15.32 3.90
C GLU A 186 15.62 14.10 3.26
N PHE A 187 15.48 14.12 1.93
CA PHE A 187 14.98 12.97 1.19
C PHE A 187 16.05 11.86 1.21
N PRO A 188 15.70 10.60 1.51
CA PRO A 188 16.70 9.55 1.65
C PRO A 188 17.35 9.21 0.32
N ASP A 189 18.64 8.83 0.37
CA ASP A 189 19.36 8.25 -0.76
C ASP A 189 18.77 6.87 -1.10
N LEU A 190 18.20 6.76 -2.30
CA LEU A 190 17.62 5.54 -2.85
C LEU A 190 18.46 4.96 -3.99
N LYS A 191 19.75 5.30 -4.06
CA LYS A 191 20.72 4.86 -5.08
C LYS A 191 20.27 5.33 -6.47
N GLU A 192 20.32 4.43 -7.47
CA GLU A 192 19.86 4.67 -8.83
C GLU A 192 18.49 5.37 -8.93
N ILE A 193 17.57 5.15 -7.98
CA ILE A 193 16.25 5.80 -8.00
C ILE A 193 16.36 7.32 -7.82
N THR A 194 17.27 7.77 -6.96
CA THR A 194 17.54 9.20 -6.71
C THR A 194 18.65 9.75 -7.59
N ASP A 195 19.53 8.88 -8.11
CA ASP A 195 20.59 9.25 -9.05
C ASP A 195 20.09 9.36 -10.49
N PHE A 196 18.90 8.79 -10.79
CA PHE A 196 18.32 8.81 -12.14
C PHE A 196 18.23 10.23 -12.70
N CYS A 197 18.97 10.46 -13.77
CA CYS A 197 19.07 11.75 -14.43
C CYS A 197 18.85 11.59 -15.94
N VAL A 198 18.07 12.51 -16.53
CA VAL A 198 17.79 12.52 -17.98
C VAL A 198 18.78 13.38 -18.79
N TRP A 199 19.72 14.04 -18.11
CA TRP A 199 20.75 14.85 -18.72
C TRP A 199 21.99 13.96 -18.87
N ILE A 200 22.36 13.62 -20.10
CA ILE A 200 23.55 12.81 -20.36
C ILE A 200 24.77 13.70 -20.17
N GLU A 201 25.56 13.44 -19.13
CA GLU A 201 26.85 14.08 -18.95
C GLU A 201 27.79 13.66 -20.10
N GLU A 202 28.53 14.62 -20.66
CA GLU A 202 29.32 14.44 -21.90
C GLU A 202 30.36 13.31 -21.84
N GLU A 203 30.70 12.78 -20.65
CA GLU A 203 31.62 11.66 -20.47
C GLU A 203 31.08 10.30 -20.96
N HIS A 204 29.82 10.23 -21.40
CA HIS A 204 29.18 9.02 -21.92
C HIS A 204 28.70 9.11 -23.38
N ALA A 205 29.13 10.12 -24.14
CA ALA A 205 28.84 10.28 -25.58
C ALA A 205 29.96 9.76 -26.50
#